data_AF-A0A2I0IBA2-F1
#
_entry.id   AF-A0A2I0IBA2-F1
#
_cell.length_a   1.000
_cell.length_b   1.000
_cell.length_c   1.000
_cell.angle_alpha   90.00
_cell.angle_beta   90.00
_cell.angle_gamma   90.00
#
_symmetry.space_group_name_H-M   'P 1'
#
loop_
_entity.id
_entity.type
_entity.pdbx_description
1 polymer ?
#
loop_
_entity_poly.entity_id
_entity_poly.type
_entity_poly.pdbx_seq_one_letter_code
_entity_poly.pdbx_strand_id
1 'polypeptide(L)'
;MAVRRISLPLSHSLDFYHRLRSGFAVSKCCFTFHRRSQWNHSAAAVLKESISPGVSVNYTQLLISGKFVDTVSGKTFRKLDLRTGEVIAHVA
;
A
#
# COMPACT_ATOMS: atom_id res chain seq x y z
N MET A 1 38.13 -6.09 -37.84
CA MET A 1 37.40 -5.60 -36.64
C MET A 1 36.45 -6.69 -36.17
N ALA A 2 36.60 -7.20 -34.94
CA ALA A 2 35.81 -8.30 -34.41
C ALA A 2 35.05 -7.84 -33.16
N VAL A 3 33.72 -7.96 -33.19
CA VAL A 3 32.78 -7.50 -32.15
C VAL A 3 32.54 -8.62 -31.14
N ARG A 4 32.67 -8.33 -29.84
CA ARG A 4 32.40 -9.28 -28.75
C ARG A 4 30.97 -9.10 -28.25
N ARG A 5 30.10 -10.08 -28.51
CA ARG A 5 28.76 -10.17 -27.92
C ARG A 5 28.88 -10.67 -26.48
N ILE A 6 28.30 -9.93 -25.54
CA ILE A 6 28.20 -10.32 -24.13
C ILE A 6 26.77 -10.81 -23.91
N SER A 7 26.57 -12.12 -23.79
CA SER A 7 25.28 -12.73 -23.43
C SER A 7 25.22 -12.94 -21.92
N LEU A 8 24.22 -12.36 -21.25
CA LEU A 8 23.92 -12.61 -19.84
C LEU A 8 23.03 -13.87 -19.73
N PRO A 9 23.40 -14.90 -18.94
CA PRO A 9 22.49 -15.99 -18.65
C PRO A 9 21.52 -15.59 -17.53
N LEU A 10 20.22 -15.54 -17.85
CA LEU A 10 19.14 -15.65 -16.86
C LEU A 10 19.14 -17.09 -16.32
N SER A 11 19.52 -17.27 -15.07
CA SER A 11 19.34 -18.52 -14.33
C SER A 11 18.40 -18.30 -13.16
N HIS A 12 17.10 -18.51 -13.38
CA HIS A 12 16.15 -18.83 -12.31
C HIS A 12 16.03 -20.36 -12.26
N SER A 13 16.84 -20.99 -11.41
CA SER A 13 16.72 -22.42 -11.07
C SER A 13 15.66 -22.56 -9.97
N LEU A 14 14.56 -23.24 -10.29
CA LEU A 14 13.59 -23.73 -9.32
C LEU A 14 14.07 -25.10 -8.82
N ASP A 15 14.93 -25.10 -7.80
CA ASP A 15 15.34 -26.35 -7.17
C ASP A 15 14.31 -26.82 -6.15
N PHE A 16 13.45 -27.67 -6.68
CA PHE A 16 12.59 -28.65 -6.03
C PHE A 16 13.32 -29.35 -4.87
N TYR A 17 12.69 -29.32 -3.68
CA TYR A 17 13.15 -30.02 -2.48
C TYR A 17 13.30 -31.52 -2.73
N HIS A 18 14.52 -32.03 -2.64
CA HIS A 18 14.74 -33.42 -2.25
C HIS A 18 16.11 -33.61 -1.61
N ARG A 19 16.13 -34.48 -0.60
CA ARG A 19 17.28 -35.25 -0.07
C ARG A 19 17.76 -34.89 1.35
N LEU A 20 17.08 -35.54 2.29
CA LEU A 20 17.53 -36.13 3.56
C LEU A 20 19.04 -36.13 3.83
N ARG A 21 19.46 -35.61 5.00
CA ARG A 21 20.71 -35.99 5.70
C ARG A 21 20.63 -35.54 7.17
N SER A 22 20.28 -36.46 8.08
CA SER A 22 21.15 -37.07 9.09
C SER A 22 21.94 -36.10 9.98
N GLY A 23 21.82 -36.25 11.30
CA GLY A 23 22.91 -35.92 12.22
C GLY A 23 22.50 -35.11 13.44
N PHE A 24 22.39 -35.80 14.56
CA PHE A 24 22.46 -35.25 15.91
C PHE A 24 23.74 -34.40 16.11
N ALA A 25 23.58 -33.15 16.52
CA ALA A 25 24.52 -32.42 17.38
C ALA A 25 23.81 -31.16 17.88
N VAL A 26 23.10 -31.28 19.01
CA VAL A 26 22.59 -30.11 19.74
C VAL A 26 23.80 -29.47 20.43
N SER A 27 24.56 -28.69 19.65
CA SER A 27 25.57 -27.79 20.20
C SER A 27 24.83 -26.71 20.98
N LYS A 28 24.97 -26.77 22.30
CA LYS A 28 24.57 -25.72 23.24
C LYS A 28 25.47 -24.50 23.02
N CYS A 29 25.28 -23.80 21.91
CA CYS A 29 25.82 -22.47 21.75
C CYS A 29 24.72 -21.47 22.11
N CYS A 30 24.81 -21.01 23.34
CA CYS A 30 24.04 -19.95 23.96
C CYS A 30 23.98 -18.73 23.03
N PHE A 31 22.83 -18.46 22.41
CA PHE A 31 22.60 -17.23 21.67
C PHE A 31 21.28 -16.57 22.08
N THR A 32 21.49 -15.47 22.81
CA THR A 32 20.72 -14.22 22.80
C THR A 32 19.26 -14.26 23.21
N PHE A 33 19.03 -13.72 24.42
CA PHE A 33 17.80 -13.07 24.87
C PHE A 33 17.02 -12.44 23.70
N HIS A 34 16.03 -13.16 23.18
CA HIS A 34 14.96 -12.57 22.40
C HIS A 34 14.03 -11.83 23.37
N ARG A 35 14.49 -10.66 23.85
CA ARG A 35 13.58 -9.67 24.43
C ARG A 35 12.74 -9.12 23.28
N ARG A 36 11.68 -9.84 22.90
CA ARG A 36 10.62 -9.28 22.07
C ARG A 36 9.90 -8.24 22.92
N SER A 37 10.34 -6.99 22.86
CA SER A 37 9.52 -5.86 23.30
C SER A 37 8.34 -5.76 22.33
N GLN A 38 7.29 -6.52 22.60
CA GLN A 38 6.02 -6.35 21.92
C GLN A 38 5.45 -5.02 22.41
N TRP A 39 5.58 -3.97 21.59
CA TRP A 39 4.82 -2.74 21.77
C TRP A 39 3.37 -3.02 21.40
N ASN A 40 2.61 -3.50 22.38
CA ASN A 40 1.17 -3.67 22.26
C ASN A 40 0.53 -2.28 22.30
N HIS A 41 0.23 -1.71 21.14
CA HIS A 41 -0.66 -0.56 21.06
C HIS A 41 -2.11 -1.08 21.02
N SER A 42 -2.82 -0.96 22.15
CA SER A 42 -4.26 -1.17 22.19
C SER A 42 -4.96 -0.01 21.48
N ALA A 43 -5.32 -0.20 20.22
CA ALA A 43 -6.17 0.73 19.50
C ALA A 43 -7.62 0.53 20.00
N ALA A 44 -8.06 1.37 20.93
CA ALA A 44 -9.47 1.45 21.28
C ALA A 44 -10.25 1.99 20.07
N ALA A 45 -11.16 1.18 19.53
CA ALA A 45 -12.05 1.60 18.45
C ALA A 45 -13.06 2.62 19.01
N VAL A 46 -12.70 3.90 18.92
CA VAL A 46 -13.62 5.02 19.14
C VAL A 46 -14.58 5.06 17.96
N LEU A 47 -15.87 4.92 18.22
CA LEU A 47 -16.93 5.28 17.27
C LEU A 47 -16.76 6.77 16.95
N LYS A 48 -16.12 7.08 15.81
CA LYS A 48 -16.14 8.43 15.25
C LYS A 48 -17.53 8.66 14.69
N GLU A 49 -18.33 9.42 15.42
CA GLU A 49 -19.51 10.07 14.86
C GLU A 49 -19.04 10.88 13.64
N SER A 50 -19.68 10.68 12.49
CA SER A 50 -19.26 11.29 11.23
C SER A 50 -19.50 12.80 11.29
N ILE A 51 -18.47 13.54 11.69
CA ILE A 51 -18.51 15.00 11.71
C ILE A 51 -18.45 15.42 10.25
N SER A 52 -19.62 15.63 9.64
CA SER A 52 -19.74 16.22 8.32
C SER A 52 -18.82 17.46 8.28
N PRO A 53 -17.92 17.56 7.29
CA PRO A 53 -17.06 18.72 7.19
C PRO A 53 -17.98 19.94 7.13
N GLY A 54 -17.83 20.86 8.09
CA GLY A 54 -18.63 22.11 8.16
C GLY A 54 -18.37 23.07 7.00
N VAL A 55 -17.84 22.57 5.88
CA VAL A 55 -17.43 23.29 4.69
C VAL A 55 -18.30 22.81 3.54
N SER A 56 -19.15 23.69 3.02
CA SER A 56 -19.94 23.42 1.82
C SER A 56 -19.07 23.57 0.56
N VAL A 57 -19.17 22.59 -0.35
CA VAL A 57 -18.51 22.63 -1.65
C VAL A 57 -19.56 22.96 -2.70
N ASN A 58 -19.54 24.20 -3.20
CA ASN A 58 -20.56 24.69 -4.14
C ASN A 58 -20.30 24.34 -5.61
N TYR A 59 -19.04 24.04 -5.96
CA TYR A 59 -18.64 23.76 -7.34
C TYR A 59 -17.84 22.47 -7.42
N THR A 60 -18.35 21.53 -8.20
CA THR A 60 -17.74 20.21 -8.44
C THR A 60 -17.55 19.91 -9.92
N GLN A 61 -17.94 20.83 -10.79
CA GLN A 61 -17.88 20.71 -12.25
C GLN A 61 -16.55 21.22 -12.81
N LEU A 62 -16.25 20.82 -14.05
CA LEU A 62 -15.08 21.31 -14.77
C LEU A 62 -15.30 22.76 -15.19
N LEU A 63 -14.33 23.63 -14.92
CA LEU A 63 -14.35 25.00 -15.42
C LEU A 63 -13.64 25.06 -16.78
N ILE A 64 -14.42 25.07 -17.87
CA ILE A 64 -13.91 25.11 -19.25
C ILE A 64 -14.41 26.39 -19.93
N SER A 65 -13.50 27.20 -20.45
CA SER A 65 -13.82 28.47 -21.11
C SER A 65 -14.70 29.41 -20.26
N GLY A 66 -14.45 29.44 -18.95
CA GLY A 66 -15.21 30.26 -17.99
C GLY A 66 -16.62 29.75 -17.67
N LYS A 67 -16.99 28.54 -18.12
CA LYS A 67 -18.27 27.90 -17.84
C LYS A 67 -18.05 26.62 -17.05
N PHE A 68 -18.97 26.32 -16.13
CA PHE A 68 -18.99 25.03 -15.45
C PHE A 68 -19.67 23.98 -16.34
N VAL A 69 -18.99 22.86 -16.56
CA VAL A 69 -19.37 21.82 -17.51
C VAL A 69 -19.18 20.45 -16.84
N ASP A 70 -20.11 19.53 -17.06
CA ASP A 70 -20.00 18.15 -16.58
C ASP A 70 -19.07 17.30 -17.44
N THR A 71 -18.59 16.17 -16.92
CA THR A 71 -17.76 15.26 -17.71
C THR A 71 -18.53 14.57 -18.82
N VAL A 72 -17.92 14.50 -20.00
CA VAL A 72 -18.48 13.75 -21.13
C VAL A 72 -18.63 12.25 -20.80
N SER A 73 -17.70 11.70 -20.01
CA SER A 73 -17.76 10.29 -19.60
C SER A 73 -18.74 10.03 -18.45
N GLY A 74 -19.28 11.06 -17.78
CA GLY A 74 -20.09 10.93 -16.57
C GLY A 74 -19.35 10.36 -15.35
N LYS A 75 -18.01 10.21 -15.43
CA LYS A 75 -17.18 9.73 -14.32
C LYS A 75 -16.87 10.89 -13.39
N THR A 76 -16.79 10.58 -12.09
CA THR A 76 -16.44 11.53 -11.04
C THR A 76 -15.42 10.92 -10.09
N PHE A 77 -14.64 11.77 -9.43
CA PHE A 77 -13.66 11.40 -8.42
C PHE A 77 -14.15 11.81 -7.04
N ARG A 78 -14.04 10.88 -6.08
CA ARG A 78 -14.37 11.15 -4.68
C ARG A 78 -13.23 11.91 -4.01
N LYS A 79 -13.54 13.05 -3.42
CA LYS A 79 -12.61 13.79 -2.55
C LYS A 79 -12.88 13.39 -1.11
N LEU A 80 -11.84 12.93 -0.42
CA LEU A 80 -11.92 12.53 1.00
C LEU A 80 -11.33 13.60 1.91
N ASP A 81 -11.88 13.74 3.12
CA ASP A 81 -11.23 14.48 4.22
C ASP A 81 -10.07 13.65 4.77
N LEU A 82 -8.88 14.23 4.89
CA LEU A 82 -7.71 13.53 5.43
C LEU A 82 -7.85 13.21 6.93
N ARG A 83 -8.66 13.98 7.67
CA ARG A 83 -8.85 13.79 9.12
C ARG A 83 -9.77 12.62 9.45
N THR A 84 -10.78 12.37 8.61
CA THR A 84 -11.82 11.37 8.86
C THR A 84 -11.86 10.26 7.82
N GLY A 85 -11.35 10.49 6.61
CA GLY A 85 -11.49 9.59 5.47
C GLY A 85 -12.89 9.66 4.82
N GLU A 86 -13.73 10.60 5.23
CA GLU A 86 -15.10 10.73 4.71
C GLU A 86 -15.15 11.47 3.38
N VAL A 87 -16.14 11.12 2.55
CA VAL A 87 -16.35 11.76 1.25
C VAL A 87 -16.92 13.16 1.45
N ILE A 88 -16.19 14.17 0.97
CA ILE A 88 -16.61 15.58 1.00
C ILE A 88 -17.39 15.93 -0.27
N ALA A 89 -16.93 15.45 -1.44
CA ALA A 89 -17.53 15.79 -2.72
C ALA A 89 -17.20 14.75 -3.81
N HIS A 90 -18.05 14.69 -4.83
CA HIS A 90 -17.79 14.02 -6.11
C HIS A 90 -17.48 15.07 -7.17
N VAL A 91 -16.25 15.11 -7.65
CA VAL A 91 -15.78 16.09 -8.64
C VAL A 91 -15.85 15.46 -10.03
N ALA A 92 -16.47 16.14 -10.98
CA ALA A 92 -16.50 15.77 -12.40
C ALA A 92 -15.12 16.02 -13.02
#